data_AF-A0A931LJT0-F1
#
_entry.id   AF-A0A931LJT0-F1
#
_cell.length_a   1.000
_cell.length_b   1.000
_cell.length_c   1.000
_cell.angle_alpha   90.00
_cell.angle_beta   90.00
_cell.angle_gamma   90.00
#
_symmetry.space_group_name_H-M   'P 1'
#
loop_
_entity.id
_entity.type
_entity.pdbx_description
1 polymer ?
#
loop_
_entity_poly.entity_id
_entity_poly.type
_entity_poly.pdbx_seq_one_letter_code
_entity_poly.pdbx_strand_id
1 'polypeptide(L)'
;MASRTTPPVVEWLEPDAVIAALSAFVNTEIMARGRAVRPDDDLDAAGVDSMAFLKILLFVETRFGFWMPDEDLVEANIGCLRALANYIWRRRRSHP
;
A
#
# COMPACT_ATOMS: atom_id res chain seq x y z
N MET A 1 24.72 20.65 -23.66
CA MET A 1 23.41 20.97 -23.03
C MET A 1 22.78 19.66 -22.62
N ALA A 2 22.83 19.33 -21.33
CA ALA A 2 22.27 18.08 -20.80
C ALA A 2 20.78 18.29 -20.51
N SER A 3 19.90 17.70 -21.32
CA SER A 3 18.50 17.56 -20.99
C SER A 3 18.37 16.55 -19.85
N ARG A 4 18.18 17.06 -18.64
CA ARG A 4 17.77 16.26 -17.49
C ARG A 4 16.30 15.92 -17.69
N THR A 5 16.01 14.71 -18.14
CA THR A 5 14.67 14.13 -18.06
C THR A 5 14.39 13.85 -16.60
N THR A 6 13.73 14.80 -15.94
CA THR A 6 13.12 14.57 -14.62
C THR A 6 12.15 13.39 -14.76
N PRO A 7 12.26 12.32 -13.95
CA PRO A 7 11.22 11.29 -13.93
C PRO A 7 9.89 11.96 -13.55
N PRO A 8 8.74 11.46 -14.05
CA PRO A 8 7.46 12.08 -13.75
C PRO A 8 7.26 12.07 -12.24
N VAL A 9 6.93 13.24 -11.71
CA VAL A 9 6.42 13.38 -10.34
C VAL A 9 5.26 12.40 -10.21
N VAL A 10 5.23 11.63 -9.12
CA VAL A 10 4.20 10.62 -8.83
C VAL A 10 2.90 11.37 -8.51
N GLU A 11 2.27 11.93 -9.54
CA GLU A 11 1.37 13.07 -9.31
C GLU A 11 -0.02 12.62 -8.86
N TRP A 12 -0.40 11.34 -9.01
CA TRP A 12 -1.66 10.82 -8.47
C TRP A 12 -1.51 9.37 -8.00
N LEU A 13 -1.71 9.13 -6.71
CA LEU A 13 -1.81 7.79 -6.11
C LEU A 13 -3.19 7.20 -6.40
N GLU A 14 -3.52 6.96 -7.67
CA GLU A 14 -4.79 6.34 -8.03
C GLU A 14 -4.93 4.99 -7.30
N PRO A 15 -6.10 4.69 -6.69
CA PRO A 15 -6.26 3.51 -5.84
C PRO A 15 -5.82 2.22 -6.53
N ASP A 16 -6.14 2.06 -7.82
CA ASP A 16 -5.76 0.86 -8.59
C ASP A 16 -4.24 0.71 -8.76
N ALA A 17 -3.50 1.81 -8.91
CA ALA A 17 -2.05 1.78 -8.99
C ALA A 17 -1.43 1.38 -7.64
N VAL A 18 -2.00 1.87 -6.53
CA VAL A 18 -1.58 1.49 -5.18
C VAL A 18 -1.89 0.02 -4.91
N ILE A 19 -3.09 -0.45 -5.27
CA ILE A 19 -3.49 -1.87 -5.14
C ILE A 19 -2.53 -2.77 -5.92
N ALA A 20 -2.20 -2.41 -7.16
CA ALA A 20 -1.29 -3.21 -7.99
C ALA A 20 0.10 -3.32 -7.35
N ALA A 21 0.64 -2.21 -6.83
CA ALA A 21 1.93 -2.19 -6.16
C ALA A 21 1.92 -2.96 -4.83
N LEU A 22 0.88 -2.81 -4.01
CA LEU A 22 0.71 -3.57 -2.77
C LEU A 22 0.56 -5.06 -3.05
N SER A 23 -0.26 -5.42 -4.03
CA SER A 23 -0.48 -6.83 -4.42
C SER A 23 0.81 -7.47 -4.89
N ALA A 24 1.63 -6.74 -5.67
CA ALA A 24 2.94 -7.24 -6.07
C ALA A 24 3.84 -7.45 -4.84
N PHE A 25 4.01 -6.42 -4.01
CA PHE A 25 4.88 -6.48 -2.82
C PHE A 25 4.47 -7.60 -1.84
N VAL A 26 3.18 -7.67 -1.48
CA VAL A 26 2.67 -8.67 -0.54
C VAL A 26 2.89 -10.08 -1.08
N ASN A 27 2.58 -10.30 -2.37
CA ASN A 27 2.70 -11.63 -2.96
C ASN A 27 4.15 -12.06 -3.27
N THR A 28 5.11 -11.12 -3.35
CA THR A 28 6.52 -11.46 -3.58
C THR A 28 7.35 -11.51 -2.30
N GLU A 29 7.12 -10.58 -1.37
CA GLU A 29 7.99 -10.38 -0.19
C GLU A 29 7.43 -10.98 1.10
N ILE A 30 6.12 -11.23 1.15
CA ILE A 30 5.42 -11.67 2.37
C ILE A 30 4.88 -13.08 2.18
N MET A 31 4.08 -13.30 1.15
CA MET A 31 3.37 -14.57 1.00
C MET A 31 4.25 -15.68 0.46
N ALA A 32 4.06 -16.89 1.01
CA ALA A 32 4.64 -18.09 0.46
C ALA A 32 4.02 -18.43 -0.91
N ARG A 33 4.78 -19.15 -1.74
CA ARG A 33 4.30 -19.63 -3.05
C ARG A 33 2.98 -20.41 -2.89
N GLY A 34 1.99 -20.07 -3.72
CA GLY A 34 0.67 -20.72 -3.71
C GLY A 34 -0.30 -20.18 -2.66
N ARG A 35 0.07 -19.15 -1.88
CA ARG A 35 -0.79 -18.46 -0.90
C ARG A 35 -1.01 -16.99 -1.28
N ALA A 36 -1.27 -16.74 -2.56
CA ALA A 36 -1.44 -15.37 -3.04
C ALA A 36 -2.68 -14.71 -2.44
N VAL A 37 -2.53 -13.45 -2.04
CA VAL A 37 -3.58 -12.56 -1.54
C VAL A 37 -4.13 -11.73 -2.69
N ARG A 38 -5.46 -11.64 -2.78
CA ARG A 38 -6.20 -10.78 -3.70
C ARG A 38 -6.55 -9.44 -3.03
N PRO A 39 -6.89 -8.40 -3.81
CA PRO A 39 -7.11 -7.06 -3.27
C PRO A 39 -8.18 -6.94 -2.18
N ASP A 40 -9.17 -7.82 -2.22
CA ASP A 40 -10.35 -7.82 -1.34
C ASP A 40 -10.32 -8.94 -0.29
N ASP A 41 -9.24 -9.72 -0.26
CA ASP A 41 -9.06 -10.76 0.76
C ASP A 41 -8.74 -10.10 2.10
N ASP A 42 -9.27 -10.69 3.17
CA ASP A 42 -8.95 -10.35 4.56
C ASP A 42 -7.48 -10.69 4.85
N LEU A 43 -6.69 -9.68 5.23
CA LEU A 43 -5.24 -9.84 5.40
C LEU A 43 -4.90 -10.75 6.58
N ASP A 44 -5.62 -10.61 7.70
CA ASP A 44 -5.39 -11.40 8.91
C ASP A 44 -5.72 -12.88 8.65
N ALA A 45 -6.87 -13.15 8.03
CA ALA A 45 -7.28 -14.49 7.63
C ALA A 45 -6.36 -15.10 6.55
N ALA A 46 -5.76 -14.27 5.71
CA ALA A 46 -4.74 -14.69 4.76
C ALA A 46 -3.37 -14.99 5.40
N GLY A 47 -3.17 -14.61 6.67
CA GLY A 47 -1.96 -14.87 7.44
C GLY A 47 -0.94 -13.74 7.39
N VAL A 48 -1.35 -12.52 7.05
CA VAL A 48 -0.54 -11.31 7.25
C VAL A 48 -0.54 -10.99 8.74
N ASP A 49 0.56 -11.29 9.42
CA ASP A 49 0.72 -10.95 10.83
C ASP A 49 1.16 -9.48 11.03
N SER A 50 1.29 -9.06 12.29
CA SER A 50 1.69 -7.69 12.64
C SER A 50 3.05 -7.28 12.08
N MET A 51 4.00 -8.21 11.93
CA MET A 51 5.33 -7.91 11.39
C MET A 51 5.29 -7.78 9.86
N ALA A 52 4.53 -8.65 9.19
CA ALA A 52 4.23 -8.53 7.78
C ALA A 52 3.52 -7.21 7.48
N PHE A 53 2.54 -6.83 8.31
CA PHE A 53 1.83 -5.57 8.16
C PHE A 53 2.75 -4.35 8.34
N LEU A 54 3.67 -4.38 9.31
CA LEU A 54 4.67 -3.33 9.47
C LEU A 54 5.57 -3.18 8.22
N LYS A 55 5.92 -4.28 7.54
CA LYS A 55 6.63 -4.22 6.25
C LYS A 55 5.79 -3.58 5.14
N ILE A 56 4.47 -3.82 5.13
CA ILE A 56 3.54 -3.16 4.19
C ILE A 56 3.53 -1.64 4.43
N LEU A 57 3.44 -1.20 5.70
CA LEU A 57 3.49 0.22 6.04
C LEU A 57 4.81 0.87 5.61
N LEU A 58 5.95 0.23 5.89
CA LEU A 58 7.27 0.70 5.44
C LEU A 58 7.39 0.76 3.92
N PHE A 59 6.82 -0.22 3.22
CA PHE A 59 6.76 -0.20 1.75
C PHE A 59 5.93 0.99 1.26
N VAL A 60 4.77 1.25 1.87
CA VAL A 60 3.93 2.42 1.53
C VAL A 60 4.68 3.73 1.73
N GLU A 61 5.35 3.89 2.87
CA GLU A 61 6.15 5.07 3.18
C GLU A 61 7.29 5.25 2.18
N THR A 62 8.06 4.20 1.92
CA THR A 62 9.22 4.27 1.01
C THR A 62 8.80 4.48 -0.44
N ARG A 63 7.74 3.80 -0.90
CA ARG A 63 7.32 3.80 -2.30
C ARG A 63 6.53 5.04 -2.68
N PHE A 64 5.73 5.55 -1.75
CA PHE A 64 4.74 6.61 -2.02
C PHE A 64 4.99 7.89 -1.20
N GLY A 65 5.90 7.87 -0.22
CA GLY A 65 6.10 9.00 0.70
C GLY A 65 4.86 9.25 1.56
N PHE A 66 4.18 8.18 1.98
CA PHE A 66 2.96 8.27 2.78
C PHE A 66 3.15 7.55 4.12
N TRP A 67 2.96 8.28 5.21
CA TRP A 67 2.97 7.73 6.55
C TRP A 67 1.54 7.66 7.08
N MET A 68 1.15 6.50 7.60
CA MET A 68 -0.14 6.28 8.24
C MET A 68 0.00 6.53 9.74
N PRO A 69 -0.80 7.43 10.33
CA PRO A 69 -0.82 7.64 11.76
C PRO A 69 -1.53 6.51 12.51
N ASP A 70 -1.10 6.26 13.74
CA ASP A 70 -1.59 5.14 14.55
C ASP A 70 -3.10 5.18 14.78
N GLU A 71 -3.71 6.37 14.90
CA GLU A 71 -5.16 6.51 15.05
C GLU A 71 -5.97 6.02 13.84
N ASP A 72 -5.33 5.91 12.67
CA ASP A 72 -5.95 5.41 11.45
C ASP A 72 -5.71 3.91 11.23
N LEU A 73 -4.99 3.23 12.12
CA LEU A 73 -4.79 1.77 12.15
C LEU A 73 -6.05 1.05 12.66
N VAL A 74 -7.13 1.20 11.91
CA VAL A 74 -8.41 0.56 12.17
C VAL A 74 -8.76 -0.40 11.06
N GLU A 75 -9.49 -1.46 11.38
CA GLU A 75 -9.91 -2.52 10.46
C GLU A 75 -10.46 -1.99 9.12
N ALA A 76 -11.29 -0.95 9.18
CA ALA A 76 -11.87 -0.32 8.00
C ALA A 76 -10.84 0.26 7.00
N ASN A 77 -9.63 0.58 7.45
CA ASN A 77 -8.55 1.10 6.62
C ASN A 77 -7.53 0.01 6.25
N ILE A 78 -7.41 -1.08 7.01
CA ILE A 78 -6.28 -2.02 6.88
C ILE A 78 -6.69 -3.48 6.63
N GLY A 79 -7.98 -3.83 6.70
CA GLY A 79 -8.43 -5.22 6.59
C GLY A 79 -8.19 -5.88 5.23
N CYS A 80 -8.05 -5.10 4.15
CA CYS A 80 -7.67 -5.59 2.83
C CYS A 80 -6.82 -4.57 2.05
N LEU A 81 -6.14 -5.00 1.00
CA LEU A 81 -5.27 -4.11 0.19
C LEU A 81 -6.07 -2.98 -0.46
N ARG A 82 -7.32 -3.24 -0.87
CA ARG A 82 -8.21 -2.22 -1.42
C ARG A 82 -8.59 -1.16 -0.38
N ALA A 83 -8.87 -1.57 0.86
CA ALA A 83 -9.17 -0.65 1.95
C ALA A 83 -7.99 0.29 2.20
N LEU A 84 -6.77 -0.26 2.27
CA LEU A 84 -5.54 0.51 2.48
C LEU A 84 -5.28 1.51 1.34
N ALA A 85 -5.39 1.07 0.09
CA ALA A 85 -5.22 1.94 -1.07
C ALA A 85 -6.23 3.10 -1.09
N ASN A 86 -7.50 2.79 -0.81
CA ASN A 86 -8.55 3.80 -0.75
C ASN A 86 -8.31 4.79 0.39
N TYR A 87 -7.85 4.33 1.54
CA TYR A 87 -7.48 5.19 2.67
C TYR A 87 -6.34 6.15 2.28
N ILE A 88 -5.26 5.64 1.70
CA ILE A 88 -4.10 6.44 1.26
C ILE A 88 -4.55 7.54 0.30
N TRP A 89 -5.36 7.18 -0.70
CA TRP A 89 -5.89 8.13 -1.68
C TRP A 89 -6.76 9.21 -1.03
N ARG A 90 -7.66 8.84 -0.12
CA ARG A 90 -8.51 9.81 0.60
C ARG A 90 -7.68 10.77 1.46
N ARG A 91 -6.71 10.26 2.24
CA ARG A 91 -5.91 11.07 3.18
C ARG A 91 -5.04 12.09 2.44
N ARG A 92 -4.38 11.71 1.35
CA ARG A 92 -3.58 12.60 0.48
C ARG A 92 -4.38 13.74 -0.14
N ARG A 93 -5.67 13.52 -0.43
CA ARG A 93 -6.54 14.57 -0.97
C ARG A 93 -7.01 15.55 0.09
N SER A 94 -7.14 15.09 1.34
CA SER A 94 -7.56 15.94 2.46
C SER A 94 -6.40 16.77 3.01
N HIS A 95 -5.15 16.31 2.87
CA HIS A 95 -3.94 17.02 3.31
C HIS A 95 -2.88 16.98 2.18
N PRO A 96 -2.85 18.01 1.29
CA PRO A 96 -1.89 18.10 0.20
C PRO A 96 -0.45 18.36 0.66
#